data_AF-A0A537LRN6-F1
#
_entry.id   AF-A0A537LRN6-F1
#
_cell.length_a   1.000
_cell.length_b   1.000
_cell.length_c   1.000
_cell.angle_alpha   90.00
_cell.angle_beta   90.00
_cell.angle_gamma   90.00
#
_symmetry.space_group_name_H-M   'P 1'
#
loop_
_entity.id
_entity.type
_entity.pdbx_description
1 polymer ?
#
loop_
_entity_poly.entity_id
_entity_poly.type
_entity_poly.pdbx_seq_one_letter_code
_entity_poly.pdbx_strand_id
1 'polypeptide(L)'
;LPGQTMPTIGDRLDERGISWAWYAGGWNDAVAGRPDRLFQFHHQPFAYFARYADGTPGRAQHLRDEQEFFTALKGDTLPAVSFVKPLGPDNEHPGYADLLRGQQHVLELVAAVMQSPAWAETAIIITYDENGGRWDHVAPPVRDRWGPGTRVPAIVVSRLAKKRTVDHTRYDTTSILRLIETRWNLQPLGAVDRNAGDLRNAFAF
;
A
#
# COMPACT_ATOMS: atom_id res chain seq x y z
N LEU A 1 -15.25 -2.86 -18.06
CA LEU A 1 -15.46 -1.40 -17.86
C LEU A 1 -14.28 -0.68 -18.51
N PRO A 2 -14.47 0.51 -19.11
CA PRO A 2 -13.32 1.29 -19.60
C PRO A 2 -12.36 1.59 -18.45
N GLY A 3 -11.06 1.68 -18.76
CA GLY A 3 -10.06 2.08 -17.77
C GLY A 3 -10.34 3.48 -17.24
N GLN A 4 -10.16 3.67 -15.94
CA GLN A 4 -10.34 4.97 -15.29
C GLN A 4 -9.25 5.96 -15.75
N THR A 5 -9.61 7.24 -15.81
CA THR A 5 -8.73 8.30 -16.32
C THR A 5 -8.49 9.42 -15.31
N MET A 6 -9.16 9.36 -14.16
CA MET A 6 -8.90 10.26 -13.04
C MET A 6 -7.48 10.02 -12.48
N PRO A 7 -6.84 11.05 -11.91
CA PRO A 7 -5.47 10.94 -11.44
C PRO A 7 -5.36 9.95 -10.27
N THR A 8 -4.26 9.21 -10.26
CA THR A 8 -3.82 8.37 -9.15
C THR A 8 -2.69 9.04 -8.38
N ILE A 9 -2.36 8.51 -7.19
CA ILE A 9 -1.18 8.96 -6.45
C ILE A 9 0.12 8.71 -7.23
N GLY A 10 0.15 7.65 -8.05
CA GLY A 10 1.26 7.36 -8.96
C GLY A 10 1.47 8.48 -9.98
N ASP A 11 0.39 9.01 -10.55
CA ASP A 11 0.46 10.12 -11.50
C ASP A 11 1.03 11.38 -10.83
N ARG A 12 0.65 11.62 -9.57
CA ARG A 12 1.18 12.74 -8.77
C ARG A 12 2.66 12.60 -8.45
N LEU A 13 3.11 11.38 -8.20
CA LEU A 13 4.52 11.08 -7.97
C LEU A 13 5.34 11.26 -9.26
N ASP A 14 4.82 10.78 -10.39
CA ASP A 14 5.41 10.95 -11.72
C ASP A 14 5.56 12.44 -12.09
N GLU A 15 4.52 13.25 -11.84
CA GLU A 15 4.52 14.72 -12.07
C GLU A 15 5.66 15.43 -11.31
N ARG A 16 6.18 14.82 -10.24
CA ARG A 16 7.28 15.35 -9.42
C ARG A 16 8.59 14.56 -9.56
N GLY A 17 8.64 13.57 -10.45
CA GLY A 17 9.82 12.72 -10.64
C GLY A 17 10.19 11.89 -9.41
N ILE A 18 9.21 11.57 -8.55
CA ILE A 18 9.42 10.76 -7.35
C ILE A 18 9.29 9.29 -7.71
N SER A 19 10.33 8.49 -7.41
CA SER A 19 10.31 7.06 -7.73
C SER A 19 9.26 6.33 -6.89
N TRP A 20 8.46 5.49 -7.56
CA TRP A 20 7.47 4.67 -6.89
C TRP A 20 7.21 3.36 -7.63
N ALA A 21 6.72 2.37 -6.89
CA ALA A 21 6.27 1.11 -7.47
C ALA A 21 5.18 0.43 -6.62
N TRP A 22 4.35 -0.35 -7.31
CA TRP A 22 3.43 -1.31 -6.72
C TRP A 22 3.97 -2.71 -6.97
N TYR A 23 4.36 -3.39 -5.89
CA TYR A 23 4.89 -4.74 -5.89
C TYR A 23 3.79 -5.73 -5.51
N ALA A 24 3.50 -6.69 -6.36
CA ALA A 24 2.49 -7.71 -6.11
C ALA A 24 3.09 -9.12 -6.18
N GLY A 25 2.76 -9.96 -5.19
CA GLY A 25 3.17 -11.35 -5.20
C GLY A 25 2.57 -12.10 -6.39
N GLY A 26 3.42 -12.76 -7.18
CA GLY A 26 3.01 -13.53 -8.36
C GLY A 26 2.57 -12.68 -9.56
N TRP A 27 2.91 -11.39 -9.58
CA TRP A 27 2.58 -10.49 -10.69
C TRP A 27 3.17 -10.98 -12.01
N ASN A 28 4.45 -11.36 -12.03
CA ASN A 28 5.14 -11.73 -13.27
C ASN A 28 4.52 -12.99 -13.92
N ASP A 29 4.13 -13.97 -13.11
CA ASP A 29 3.44 -15.16 -13.61
C ASP A 29 2.00 -14.84 -14.05
N ALA A 30 1.30 -13.95 -13.32
CA ALA A 30 -0.04 -13.51 -13.71
C ALA A 30 -0.04 -12.80 -15.07
N VAL A 31 0.89 -11.88 -15.31
CA VAL A 31 0.99 -11.18 -16.61
C VAL A 31 1.51 -12.07 -17.73
N ALA A 32 2.22 -13.15 -17.40
CA ALA A 32 2.65 -14.17 -18.36
C ALA A 32 1.55 -15.21 -18.68
N GLY A 33 0.32 -15.01 -18.20
CA GLY A 33 -0.82 -15.89 -18.46
C GLY A 33 -0.81 -17.18 -17.64
N ARG A 34 -0.01 -17.25 -16.56
CA ARG A 34 0.08 -18.39 -15.65
C ARG A 34 -0.13 -17.97 -14.19
N PRO A 35 -1.19 -17.22 -13.85
CA PRO A 35 -1.40 -16.77 -12.48
C PRO A 35 -1.50 -17.95 -11.52
N ASP A 36 -0.96 -17.79 -10.31
CA ASP A 36 -1.32 -18.66 -9.20
C ASP A 36 -2.85 -18.66 -9.02
N ARG A 37 -3.42 -19.79 -8.60
CA ARG A 37 -4.87 -19.95 -8.43
C ARG A 37 -5.47 -18.93 -7.46
N LEU A 38 -4.69 -18.45 -6.49
CA LEU A 38 -5.10 -17.47 -5.50
C LEU A 38 -4.58 -16.06 -5.80
N PHE A 39 -4.03 -15.81 -6.99
CA PHE A 39 -3.72 -14.46 -7.43
C PHE A 39 -5.00 -13.62 -7.57
N GLN A 40 -5.03 -12.46 -6.91
CA GLN A 40 -6.21 -11.59 -6.89
C GLN A 40 -6.01 -10.39 -7.82
N PHE A 41 -6.49 -10.50 -9.06
CA PHE A 41 -6.43 -9.40 -10.04
C PHE A 41 -7.13 -8.13 -9.54
N HIS A 42 -8.19 -8.27 -8.75
CA HIS A 42 -8.94 -7.13 -8.24
C HIS A 42 -8.26 -6.39 -7.09
N HIS A 43 -7.18 -6.94 -6.54
CA HIS A 43 -6.32 -6.25 -5.57
C HIS A 43 -5.19 -5.45 -6.23
N GLN A 44 -5.24 -5.23 -7.55
CA GLN A 44 -4.23 -4.50 -8.32
C GLN A 44 -4.80 -3.13 -8.75
N PRO A 45 -4.87 -2.13 -7.84
CA PRO A 45 -5.70 -0.94 -8.03
C PRO A 45 -5.28 -0.12 -9.26
N PHE A 46 -3.98 0.01 -9.51
CA PHE A 46 -3.46 0.75 -10.66
C PHE A 46 -3.87 0.12 -12.00
N ALA A 47 -4.06 -1.21 -12.06
CA ALA A 47 -4.47 -1.90 -13.29
C ALA A 47 -5.87 -1.50 -13.79
N TYR A 48 -6.67 -0.84 -12.95
CA TYR A 48 -7.98 -0.28 -13.33
C TYR A 48 -7.89 1.05 -14.08
N PHE A 49 -6.71 1.66 -14.18
CA PHE A 49 -6.51 2.97 -14.78
C PHE A 49 -5.84 2.85 -16.15
N ALA A 50 -6.31 3.64 -17.12
CA ALA A 50 -5.87 3.58 -18.51
C ALA A 50 -4.35 3.79 -18.68
N ARG A 51 -3.73 4.60 -17.81
CA ARG A 51 -2.28 4.86 -17.80
C ARG A 51 -1.43 3.62 -17.48
N TYR A 52 -2.01 2.61 -16.82
CA TYR A 52 -1.34 1.37 -16.41
C TYR A 52 -1.96 0.14 -17.07
N ALA A 53 -2.71 0.32 -18.16
CA ALA A 53 -3.24 -0.77 -18.97
C ALA A 53 -2.11 -1.58 -19.63
N ASP A 54 -2.45 -2.76 -20.13
CA ASP A 54 -1.50 -3.64 -20.82
C ASP A 54 -0.80 -2.90 -21.99
N GLY A 55 0.52 -3.08 -22.10
CA GLY A 55 1.34 -2.42 -23.13
C GLY A 55 1.69 -0.95 -22.88
N THR A 56 1.23 -0.35 -21.78
CA THR A 56 1.57 1.05 -21.45
C THR A 56 2.93 1.16 -20.75
N PRO A 57 3.67 2.26 -20.94
CA PRO A 57 4.91 2.52 -20.20
C PRO A 57 4.69 2.59 -18.68
N GLY A 58 3.58 3.20 -18.24
CA GLY A 58 3.25 3.32 -16.82
C GLY A 58 3.13 1.95 -16.14
N ARG A 59 2.50 0.98 -16.81
CA ARG A 59 2.45 -0.40 -16.32
C ARG A 59 3.84 -1.00 -16.17
N ALA A 60 4.62 -0.97 -17.25
CA ALA A 60 5.94 -1.61 -17.30
C ALA A 60 6.93 -1.02 -16.28
N GLN A 61 6.80 0.27 -15.97
CA GLN A 61 7.70 0.96 -15.05
C GLN A 61 7.36 0.71 -13.58
N HIS A 62 6.07 0.67 -13.23
CA HIS A 62 5.61 0.78 -11.84
C HIS A 62 4.93 -0.47 -11.27
N LEU A 63 4.35 -1.35 -12.09
CA LEU A 63 3.69 -2.56 -11.61
C LEU A 63 4.64 -3.75 -11.73
N ARG A 64 5.09 -4.25 -10.58
CA ARG A 64 6.23 -5.16 -10.45
C ARG A 64 5.89 -6.38 -9.61
N ASP A 65 6.69 -7.43 -9.74
CA ASP A 65 6.58 -8.59 -8.86
C ASP A 65 7.21 -8.31 -7.50
N GLU A 66 6.65 -8.90 -6.44
CA GLU A 66 7.17 -8.78 -5.08
C GLU A 66 8.64 -9.22 -4.96
N GLN A 67 9.12 -10.15 -5.78
CA GLN A 67 10.55 -10.50 -5.80
C GLN A 67 11.45 -9.32 -6.18
N GLU A 68 10.95 -8.38 -6.97
CA GLU A 68 11.68 -7.16 -7.34
C GLU A 68 11.78 -6.17 -6.16
N PHE A 69 10.86 -6.22 -5.20
CA PHE A 69 10.97 -5.44 -3.95
C PHE A 69 12.19 -5.88 -3.14
N PHE A 70 12.33 -7.19 -2.92
CA PHE A 70 13.49 -7.75 -2.23
C PHE A 70 14.80 -7.49 -2.99
N THR A 71 14.76 -7.50 -4.33
CA THR A 71 15.92 -7.14 -5.16
C THR A 71 16.29 -5.67 -4.98
N ALA A 72 15.30 -4.77 -4.98
CA ALA A 72 15.51 -3.34 -4.77
C ALA A 72 16.10 -3.02 -3.39
N LEU A 73 15.65 -3.73 -2.34
CA LEU A 73 16.20 -3.60 -0.98
C LEU A 73 17.67 -4.02 -0.91
N LYS A 74 18.04 -5.14 -1.56
CA LYS A 74 19.43 -5.62 -1.58
C LYS A 74 20.34 -4.73 -2.43
N GLY A 75 19.79 -4.15 -3.49
CA GLY A 75 20.52 -3.30 -4.44
C GLY A 75 20.59 -1.83 -4.06
N ASP A 76 20.03 -1.42 -2.92
CA ASP A 76 19.90 -0.01 -2.51
C ASP A 76 19.20 0.86 -3.57
N THR A 77 18.17 0.30 -4.20
CA THR A 77 17.38 0.95 -5.26
C THR A 77 15.89 1.00 -4.91
N LEU A 78 15.55 0.90 -3.63
CA LEU A 78 14.17 0.98 -3.16
C LEU A 78 13.53 2.32 -3.59
N PRO A 79 12.36 2.31 -4.25
CA PRO A 79 11.67 3.54 -4.59
C PRO A 79 11.26 4.36 -3.36
N ALA A 80 11.16 5.67 -3.52
CA ALA A 80 10.73 6.59 -2.47
C ALA A 80 9.33 6.28 -1.93
N VAL A 81 8.45 5.71 -2.77
CA VAL A 81 7.14 5.18 -2.35
C VAL A 81 6.97 3.76 -2.89
N SER A 82 6.92 2.78 -1.98
CA SER A 82 6.74 1.36 -2.34
C SER A 82 5.46 0.82 -1.71
N PHE A 83 4.55 0.31 -2.53
CA PHE A 83 3.38 -0.43 -2.09
C PHE A 83 3.65 -1.93 -2.29
N VAL A 84 3.31 -2.76 -1.31
CA VAL A 84 3.48 -4.21 -1.39
C VAL A 84 2.16 -4.90 -1.11
N LYS A 85 1.70 -5.75 -2.03
CA LYS A 85 0.52 -6.61 -1.86
C LYS A 85 0.94 -8.08 -2.00
N PRO A 86 0.93 -8.85 -0.89
CA PRO A 86 1.28 -10.26 -0.92
C PRO A 86 0.39 -11.08 -1.84
N LEU A 87 0.91 -12.23 -2.28
CA LEU A 87 0.12 -13.24 -3.00
C LEU A 87 -1.02 -13.77 -2.11
N GLY A 88 -2.04 -14.37 -2.74
CA GLY A 88 -3.23 -14.90 -2.07
C GLY A 88 -2.98 -15.65 -0.74
N PRO A 89 -2.16 -16.71 -0.71
CA PRO A 89 -1.91 -17.48 0.51
C PRO A 89 -1.27 -16.66 1.66
N ASP A 90 -0.63 -15.55 1.33
CA ASP A 90 0.20 -14.72 2.21
C ASP A 90 -0.50 -13.42 2.63
N ASN A 91 -1.76 -13.22 2.24
CA ASN A 91 -2.48 -11.95 2.41
C ASN A 91 -3.49 -11.90 3.56
N GLU A 92 -3.56 -12.96 4.38
CA GLU A 92 -4.44 -13.11 5.55
C GLU A 92 -5.96 -13.09 5.26
N HIS A 93 -6.38 -13.10 3.99
CA HIS A 93 -7.80 -13.03 3.65
C HIS A 93 -8.57 -14.29 4.14
N PRO A 94 -9.71 -14.11 4.83
CA PRO A 94 -10.51 -15.23 5.29
C PRO A 94 -10.95 -16.17 4.17
N GLY A 95 -11.00 -17.46 4.47
CA GLY A 95 -11.55 -18.50 3.60
C GLY A 95 -10.53 -19.22 2.71
N TYR A 96 -9.43 -18.57 2.32
CA TYR A 96 -8.40 -19.21 1.48
C TYR A 96 -6.94 -18.98 1.91
N ALA A 97 -6.67 -17.97 2.74
CA ALA A 97 -5.34 -17.70 3.28
C ALA A 97 -5.20 -18.24 4.72
N ASP A 98 -3.95 -18.30 5.19
CA ASP A 98 -3.61 -18.66 6.56
C ASP A 98 -3.05 -17.45 7.32
N LEU A 99 -3.52 -17.23 8.54
CA LEU A 99 -3.15 -16.05 9.34
C LEU A 99 -1.68 -16.11 9.76
N LEU A 100 -1.19 -17.27 10.20
CA LEU A 100 0.19 -17.39 10.68
C LEU A 100 1.17 -17.22 9.52
N ARG A 101 0.85 -17.82 8.37
CA ARG A 101 1.61 -17.66 7.13
C ARG A 101 1.68 -16.20 6.68
N GLY A 102 0.53 -15.50 6.66
CA GLY A 102 0.51 -14.07 6.30
C GLY A 102 1.32 -13.21 7.29
N GLN A 103 1.20 -13.47 8.60
CA GLN A 103 1.99 -12.76 9.61
C GLN A 103 3.49 -13.03 9.47
N GLN A 104 3.87 -14.26 9.15
CA GLN A 104 5.26 -14.62 8.86
C GLN A 104 5.79 -13.87 7.64
N HIS A 105 4.99 -13.74 6.57
CA HIS A 105 5.34 -12.96 5.39
C HIS A 105 5.49 -11.47 5.68
N VAL A 106 4.60 -10.89 6.50
CA VAL A 106 4.74 -9.51 7.00
C VAL A 106 6.04 -9.32 7.77
N LEU A 107 6.42 -10.27 8.64
CA LEU A 107 7.69 -10.23 9.36
C LEU A 107 8.89 -10.29 8.42
N GLU A 108 8.82 -11.10 7.36
CA GLU A 108 9.89 -11.18 6.35
C GLU A 108 10.08 -9.86 5.60
N LEU A 109 8.99 -9.22 5.16
CA LEU A 109 9.03 -7.90 4.53
C LEU A 109 9.61 -6.84 5.46
N VAL A 110 9.12 -6.78 6.71
CA VAL A 110 9.61 -5.81 7.71
C VAL A 110 11.08 -6.05 8.02
N ALA A 111 11.48 -7.30 8.23
CA ALA A 111 12.87 -7.66 8.52
C ALA A 111 13.79 -7.31 7.34
N ALA A 112 13.36 -7.58 6.10
CA ALA A 112 14.13 -7.24 4.89
C ALA A 112 14.36 -5.72 4.79
N VAL A 113 13.34 -4.91 5.05
CA VAL A 113 13.49 -3.44 5.10
C VAL A 113 14.44 -3.04 6.23
N MET A 114 14.26 -3.56 7.44
CA MET A 114 15.08 -3.21 8.61
C MET A 114 16.56 -3.60 8.49
N GLN A 115 16.86 -4.62 7.68
CA GLN A 115 18.22 -5.07 7.38
C GLN A 115 18.84 -4.34 6.17
N SER A 116 18.04 -3.62 5.39
CA SER A 116 18.51 -2.86 4.22
C SER A 116 19.17 -1.52 4.63
N PRO A 117 20.03 -0.95 3.76
CA PRO A 117 20.58 0.39 3.98
C PRO A 117 19.50 1.48 4.12
N ALA A 118 18.35 1.31 3.46
CA ALA A 118 17.25 2.27 3.47
C ALA A 118 16.54 2.39 4.84
N TRP A 119 16.74 1.44 5.77
CA TRP A 119 16.00 1.39 7.04
C TRP A 119 16.04 2.70 7.84
N ALA A 120 17.20 3.37 7.85
CA ALA A 120 17.39 4.58 8.65
C ALA A 120 16.38 5.69 8.30
N GLU A 121 15.91 5.72 7.06
CA GLU A 121 15.04 6.76 6.51
C GLU A 121 13.66 6.23 6.09
N THR A 122 13.35 4.96 6.38
CA THR A 122 12.11 4.31 5.96
C THR A 122 11.04 4.37 7.05
N ALA A 123 9.79 4.56 6.61
CA ALA A 123 8.60 4.28 7.39
C ALA A 123 7.78 3.19 6.72
N ILE A 124 7.49 2.13 7.46
CA ILE A 124 6.63 1.03 7.02
C ILE A 124 5.24 1.24 7.63
N ILE A 125 4.21 1.18 6.80
CA ILE A 125 2.81 1.21 7.24
C ILE A 125 2.19 -0.13 6.90
N ILE A 126 1.80 -0.89 7.92
CA ILE A 126 1.11 -2.17 7.78
C ILE A 126 -0.36 -1.92 8.05
N THR A 127 -1.23 -2.25 7.09
CA THR A 127 -2.67 -2.09 7.23
C THR A 127 -3.40 -3.09 6.33
N TYR A 128 -4.74 -3.08 6.39
CA TYR A 128 -5.62 -3.98 5.67
C TYR A 128 -6.55 -3.17 4.77
N ASP A 129 -6.96 -3.76 3.65
CA ASP A 129 -7.90 -3.15 2.72
C ASP A 129 -9.34 -3.18 3.24
N GLU A 130 -9.69 -4.22 4.01
CA GLU A 130 -11.02 -4.45 4.56
C GLU A 130 -10.98 -5.26 5.89
N ASN A 131 -12.14 -5.53 6.51
CA ASN A 131 -12.25 -6.11 7.86
C ASN A 131 -12.41 -7.64 7.90
N GLY A 132 -12.40 -8.31 6.75
CA GLY A 132 -12.63 -9.74 6.57
C GLY A 132 -14.04 -10.19 6.96
N GLY A 133 -15.00 -9.26 7.05
CA GLY A 133 -16.32 -9.53 7.64
C GLY A 133 -16.30 -9.78 9.16
N ARG A 134 -15.17 -9.51 9.85
CA ARG A 134 -15.05 -9.69 11.30
C ARG A 134 -15.77 -8.56 12.04
N TRP A 135 -16.34 -8.87 13.20
CA TRP A 135 -17.02 -7.89 14.04
C TRP A 135 -16.02 -6.91 14.68
N ASP A 136 -16.35 -5.62 14.65
CA ASP A 136 -15.71 -4.58 15.46
C ASP A 136 -16.82 -3.86 16.25
N HIS A 137 -16.55 -3.50 17.51
CA HIS A 137 -17.51 -2.84 18.39
C HIS A 137 -17.76 -1.37 18.03
N VAL A 138 -16.85 -0.75 17.27
CA VAL A 138 -16.95 0.64 16.84
C VAL A 138 -17.78 0.70 15.56
N ALA A 139 -18.94 1.36 15.64
CA ALA A 139 -19.76 1.62 14.47
C ALA A 139 -18.96 2.40 13.40
N PRO A 140 -19.06 2.02 12.11
CA PRO A 140 -18.44 2.76 11.01
C PRO A 140 -18.82 4.25 11.04
N PRO A 141 -17.86 5.17 10.93
CA PRO A 141 -18.16 6.60 10.84
C PRO A 141 -18.95 6.93 9.58
N VAL A 142 -19.87 7.89 9.67
CA VAL A 142 -20.60 8.39 8.50
C VAL A 142 -19.91 9.65 7.99
N ARG A 143 -19.38 9.62 6.76
CA ARG A 143 -18.87 10.82 6.08
C ARG A 143 -19.56 11.04 4.74
N ASP A 144 -19.59 10.03 3.89
CA ASP A 144 -20.16 10.10 2.54
C ASP A 144 -20.78 8.76 2.13
N ARG A 145 -21.22 8.65 0.87
CA ARG A 145 -21.83 7.43 0.32
C ARG A 145 -20.94 6.18 0.47
N TRP A 146 -19.62 6.37 0.48
CA TRP A 146 -18.63 5.30 0.36
C TRP A 146 -17.86 5.01 1.65
N GLY A 147 -18.02 5.82 2.70
CA GLY A 147 -17.49 5.45 4.02
C GLY A 147 -17.25 6.62 4.96
N PRO A 148 -16.24 6.49 5.86
CA PRO A 148 -15.41 5.30 6.09
C PRO A 148 -16.18 4.01 6.48
N GLY A 149 -15.60 2.85 6.19
CA GLY A 149 -16.15 1.53 6.57
C GLY A 149 -15.76 1.09 8.00
N THR A 150 -15.87 -0.21 8.26
CA THR A 150 -15.42 -0.83 9.52
C THR A 150 -13.93 -0.55 9.74
N ARG A 151 -13.55 -0.35 11.01
CA ARG A 151 -12.15 -0.13 11.40
C ARG A 151 -11.27 -1.33 11.03
N VAL A 152 -10.06 -1.02 10.56
CA VAL A 152 -8.99 -1.99 10.31
C VAL A 152 -7.74 -1.64 11.12
N PRO A 153 -6.85 -2.61 11.41
CA PRO A 153 -5.56 -2.30 12.04
C PRO A 153 -4.68 -1.42 11.16
N ALA A 154 -3.87 -0.56 11.80
CA ALA A 154 -2.79 0.18 11.17
C ALA A 154 -1.59 0.25 12.13
N ILE A 155 -0.42 -0.16 11.66
CA ILE A 155 0.83 -0.16 12.44
C ILE A 155 1.88 0.62 11.66
N VAL A 156 2.54 1.56 12.34
CA VAL A 156 3.69 2.29 11.80
C VAL A 156 4.97 1.74 12.43
N VAL A 157 5.90 1.30 11.59
CA VAL A 157 7.23 0.82 12.00
C VAL A 157 8.29 1.71 11.35
N SER A 158 8.99 2.49 12.16
CA SER A 158 10.06 3.39 11.69
C SER A 158 10.98 3.78 12.84
N ARG A 159 12.23 4.16 12.53
CA ARG A 159 13.10 4.86 13.49
C ARG A 159 12.54 6.23 13.89
N LEU A 160 11.73 6.84 13.03
CA LEU A 160 11.08 8.13 13.22
C LEU A 160 9.71 8.03 13.91
N ALA A 161 9.21 6.81 14.18
CA ALA A 161 7.90 6.63 14.79
C ALA A 161 7.94 6.94 16.30
N LYS A 162 6.85 7.50 16.84
CA LYS A 162 6.64 7.58 18.29
C LYS A 162 6.64 6.16 18.86
N LYS A 163 7.54 5.89 19.81
CA LYS A 163 7.72 4.54 20.36
C LYS A 163 6.61 4.21 21.36
N ARG A 164 6.16 2.95 21.38
CA ARG A 164 5.19 2.41 22.36
C ARG A 164 3.93 3.27 22.50
N THR A 165 3.46 3.82 21.38
CA THR A 165 2.35 4.77 21.35
C THR A 165 1.17 4.17 20.60
N VAL A 166 -0.04 4.34 21.15
CA VAL A 166 -1.29 4.15 20.42
C VAL A 166 -1.81 5.53 20.04
N ASP A 167 -1.86 5.82 18.75
CA ASP A 167 -2.43 7.07 18.25
C ASP A 167 -3.94 6.91 18.08
N HIS A 168 -4.71 7.74 18.77
CA HIS A 168 -6.17 7.75 18.72
C HIS A 168 -6.76 8.76 17.72
N THR A 169 -5.90 9.42 16.93
CA THR A 169 -6.33 10.26 15.81
C THR A 169 -7.18 9.44 14.84
N ARG A 170 -8.23 10.04 14.29
CA ARG A 170 -9.10 9.36 13.31
C ARG A 170 -8.39 9.31 11.95
N TYR A 171 -8.16 8.10 11.47
CA TYR A 171 -7.60 7.83 10.15
C TYR A 171 -8.57 6.97 9.33
N ASP A 172 -8.40 7.04 8.02
CA ASP A 172 -8.88 6.06 7.05
C ASP A 172 -7.75 5.72 6.07
N THR A 173 -8.00 4.84 5.09
CA THR A 173 -6.97 4.43 4.12
C THR A 173 -6.43 5.60 3.29
N THR A 174 -7.20 6.68 3.09
CA THR A 174 -6.76 7.88 2.37
C THR A 174 -5.79 8.75 3.18
N SER A 175 -5.65 8.48 4.48
CA SER A 175 -4.63 9.12 5.33
C SER A 175 -3.21 8.74 4.90
N ILE A 176 -3.02 7.58 4.25
CA ILE A 176 -1.75 7.17 3.63
C ILE A 176 -1.45 8.05 2.41
N LEU A 177 -2.45 8.32 1.57
CA LEU A 177 -2.31 9.22 0.42
C LEU A 177 -1.94 10.63 0.90
N ARG A 178 -2.65 11.15 1.91
CA ARG A 178 -2.34 12.45 2.52
C ARG A 178 -0.90 12.54 3.04
N LEU A 179 -0.37 11.47 3.64
CA LEU A 179 1.02 11.43 4.08
C LEU A 179 2.00 11.55 2.92
N ILE A 180 1.78 10.78 1.84
CA ILE A 180 2.61 10.82 0.63
C ILE A 180 2.55 12.22 -0.01
N GLU A 181 1.34 12.76 -0.16
CA GLU A 181 1.09 14.10 -0.68
C GLU A 181 1.83 15.15 0.13
N THR A 182 1.73 15.09 1.45
CA THR A 182 2.38 16.06 2.34
C THR A 182 3.90 15.94 2.28
N ARG A 183 4.44 14.72 2.27
CA ARG A 183 5.89 14.47 2.22
C ARG A 183 6.53 15.05 0.96
N TRP A 184 5.87 14.88 -0.19
CA TRP A 184 6.41 15.27 -1.50
C TRP A 184 5.75 16.54 -2.09
N ASN A 185 4.94 17.23 -1.29
CA ASN A 185 4.19 18.43 -1.67
C ASN A 185 3.36 18.20 -2.96
N LEU A 186 2.60 17.11 -3.03
CA LEU A 186 1.79 16.73 -4.19
C LEU A 186 0.40 17.38 -4.13
N GLN A 187 -0.25 17.47 -5.29
CA GLN A 187 -1.67 17.85 -5.34
C GLN A 187 -2.55 16.67 -4.88
N PRO A 188 -3.52 16.90 -3.97
CA PRO A 188 -4.48 15.86 -3.59
C PRO A 188 -5.28 15.34 -4.78
N LEU A 189 -5.71 14.08 -4.74
CA LEU A 189 -6.56 13.50 -5.79
C LEU A 189 -8.01 13.97 -5.68
N GLY A 190 -8.45 14.36 -4.48
CA GLY A 190 -9.80 14.86 -4.26
C GLY A 190 -10.00 15.65 -2.97
N ALA A 191 -11.24 15.68 -2.50
CA ALA A 191 -11.57 16.28 -1.21
C ALA A 191 -11.38 15.29 -0.04
N VAL A 192 -11.39 13.99 -0.32
CA VAL A 192 -11.34 12.93 0.71
C VAL A 192 -9.93 12.84 1.31
N ASP A 193 -8.92 12.63 0.48
CA ASP A 193 -7.50 12.58 0.86
C ASP A 193 -7.01 13.93 1.43
N ARG A 194 -7.37 15.05 0.80
CA ARG A 194 -7.05 16.40 1.30
C ARG A 194 -7.45 16.60 2.76
N ASN A 195 -8.62 16.09 3.12
CA ASN A 195 -9.21 16.24 4.45
C ASN A 195 -9.01 15.01 5.35
N ALA A 196 -8.24 14.01 4.92
CA ALA A 196 -7.99 12.79 5.70
C ALA A 196 -7.18 13.08 6.97
N GLY A 197 -7.14 12.13 7.92
CA GLY A 197 -6.27 12.25 9.09
C GLY A 197 -4.80 12.36 8.69
N ASP A 198 -4.02 13.15 9.43
CA ASP A 198 -2.61 13.37 9.12
C ASP A 198 -1.71 12.37 9.85
N LEU A 199 -1.29 11.30 9.15
CA LEU A 199 -0.46 10.24 9.74
C LEU A 199 0.90 10.72 10.26
N ARG A 200 1.32 11.97 9.98
CA ARG A 200 2.51 12.55 10.59
C ARG A 200 2.43 12.58 12.12
N ASN A 201 1.24 12.56 12.71
CA ASN A 201 1.09 12.48 14.16
C ASN A 201 1.63 11.17 14.76
N ALA A 202 1.81 10.11 13.96
CA ALA A 202 2.46 8.88 14.40
C ALA A 202 4.00 9.00 14.54
N PHE A 203 4.60 10.11 14.08
CA PHE A 203 6.04 10.31 14.01
C PHE A 203 6.55 11.36 15.02
N ALA A 204 7.82 11.24 15.38
CA ALA A 204 8.60 12.18 16.17
C ALA A 204 9.85 12.56 15.34
N PHE A 205 9.72 13.66 14.60
CA PHE A 205 10.80 14.22 13.79
C PHE A 205 11.77 15.08 14.61
#